data_AF-A0A1X7NS68-F1
#
_entry.id   AF-A0A1X7NS68-F1
#
_cell.length_a   1.000
_cell.length_b   1.000
_cell.length_c   1.000
_cell.angle_alpha   90.00
_cell.angle_beta   90.00
_cell.angle_gamma   90.00
#
_symmetry.space_group_name_H-M   'P 1'
#
loop_
_entity.id
_entity.type
_entity.pdbx_description
1 polymer ?
#
loop_
_entity_poly.entity_id
_entity_poly.type
_entity_poly.pdbx_seq_one_letter_code
_entity_poly.pdbx_strand_id
1 'polypeptide(L)'
;MKIITWNCNGAFRKKFQYLDSFDADIYIIQECEDPARSNHDSYIKFAENHLWIGHNKNRGLGIFAKKEIKLEDNNWPSFGLEYFICCKINNTPE
;
A
#
# COMPACT_ATOMS: atom_id res chain seq x y z
N MET A 1 2.59 -15.61 -6.30
CA MET A 1 2.19 -14.27 -5.87
C MET A 1 0.85 -14.34 -5.16
N LYS A 2 0.79 -13.94 -3.90
CA LYS A 2 -0.42 -13.83 -3.07
C LYS A 2 -0.75 -12.36 -2.85
N ILE A 3 -1.96 -11.97 -3.17
CA ILE A 3 -2.44 -10.59 -3.03
C ILE A 3 -3.62 -10.58 -2.06
N ILE A 4 -3.60 -9.66 -1.10
CA ILE A 4 -4.73 -9.41 -0.20
C ILE A 4 -5.22 -8.00 -0.40
N THR A 5 -6.54 -7.83 -0.36
CA THR A 5 -7.18 -6.52 -0.33
C THR A 5 -8.03 -6.38 0.92
N TRP A 6 -8.01 -5.20 1.53
CA TRP A 6 -8.81 -4.90 2.71
C TRP A 6 -9.16 -3.41 2.80
N ASN A 7 -10.46 -3.08 2.87
CA ASN A 7 -10.87 -1.79 3.38
C ASN A 7 -10.75 -1.82 4.90
N CYS A 8 -9.76 -1.10 5.45
CA CYS A 8 -9.45 -1.16 6.86
C CYS A 8 -10.37 -0.30 7.74
N ASN A 9 -11.23 0.55 7.17
CA ASN A 9 -12.06 1.53 7.88
C ASN A 9 -11.24 2.40 8.84
N GLY A 10 -10.17 3.01 8.32
CA GLY A 10 -9.29 3.94 9.04
C GLY A 10 -8.41 3.32 10.12
N ALA A 11 -7.47 4.12 10.63
CA ALA A 11 -6.54 3.75 11.71
C ALA A 11 -5.77 2.44 11.44
N PHE A 12 -5.32 2.27 10.20
CA PHE A 12 -4.63 1.07 9.73
C PHE A 12 -3.33 0.78 10.49
N ARG A 13 -2.62 1.80 10.99
CA ARG A 13 -1.42 1.62 11.83
C ARG A 13 -1.68 0.80 13.10
N LYS A 14 -2.94 0.70 13.55
CA LYS A 14 -3.35 -0.11 14.71
C LYS A 14 -3.75 -1.54 14.32
N LYS A 15 -3.85 -1.82 13.02
CA LYS A 15 -4.53 -2.98 12.45
C LYS A 15 -3.63 -3.83 11.54
N PHE A 16 -2.55 -3.27 11.00
CA PHE A 16 -1.70 -3.95 10.01
C PHE A 16 -1.16 -5.30 10.49
N GLN A 17 -0.90 -5.48 11.79
CA GLN A 17 -0.46 -6.74 12.39
C GLN A 17 -1.41 -7.93 12.15
N TYR A 18 -2.72 -7.68 11.92
CA TYR A 18 -3.65 -8.76 11.56
C TYR A 18 -3.33 -9.38 10.20
N LEU A 19 -2.52 -8.70 9.37
CA LEU A 19 -2.08 -9.20 8.08
C LEU A 19 -0.94 -10.21 8.19
N ASP A 20 -0.19 -10.24 9.31
CA ASP A 20 1.01 -11.05 9.48
C ASP A 20 0.75 -12.54 9.26
N SER A 21 -0.41 -13.06 9.71
CA SER A 21 -0.77 -14.47 9.55
C SER A 21 -1.01 -14.89 8.10
N PHE A 22 -1.20 -13.94 7.19
CA PHE A 22 -1.47 -14.24 5.80
C PHE A 22 -0.20 -14.35 4.95
N ASP A 23 0.90 -13.72 5.35
CA ASP A 23 2.17 -13.71 4.61
C ASP A 23 1.98 -13.44 3.10
N ALA A 24 1.16 -12.44 2.76
CA ALA A 24 0.93 -12.07 1.37
C ALA A 24 2.12 -11.31 0.80
N ASP A 25 2.34 -11.45 -0.51
CA ASP A 25 3.38 -10.75 -1.24
C ASP A 25 3.02 -9.26 -1.38
N ILE A 26 1.74 -8.96 -1.58
CA ILE A 26 1.21 -7.61 -1.77
C ILE A 26 -0.09 -7.44 -0.97
N TYR A 27 -0.24 -6.28 -0.33
CA TYR A 27 -1.44 -5.82 0.35
C TYR A 27 -1.97 -4.55 -0.30
N ILE A 28 -3.24 -4.54 -0.68
CA ILE A 28 -3.95 -3.38 -1.23
C ILE A 28 -4.97 -2.92 -0.19
N ILE A 29 -4.68 -1.81 0.49
CA ILE A 29 -5.45 -1.37 1.66
C ILE A 29 -6.18 -0.07 1.35
N GLN A 30 -7.51 -0.12 1.39
CA GLN A 30 -8.34 1.08 1.27
C GLN A 30 -8.57 1.71 2.64
N GLU A 31 -8.76 3.03 2.63
CA GLU A 31 -8.95 3.88 3.81
C GLU A 31 -7.78 3.88 4.82
N CYS A 32 -6.57 3.57 4.36
CA CYS A 32 -5.38 3.65 5.22
C CYS A 32 -4.79 5.06 5.29
N GLU A 33 -4.22 5.40 6.44
CA GLU A 33 -3.37 6.60 6.57
C GLU A 33 -2.10 6.52 5.70
N ASP A 34 -1.52 7.69 5.42
CA ASP A 34 -0.25 7.86 4.71
C ASP A 34 0.93 7.41 5.60
N PRO A 35 1.67 6.35 5.20
CA PRO A 35 2.82 5.87 5.98
C PRO A 35 3.94 6.90 6.11
N ALA A 36 4.17 7.72 5.08
CA ALA A 36 5.24 8.72 5.07
C ALA A 36 4.99 9.87 6.08
N ARG A 37 3.75 10.02 6.55
CA ARG A 37 3.33 11.04 7.53
C ARG A 37 2.93 10.45 8.88
N SER A 38 3.23 9.18 9.10
CA SER A 38 3.00 8.47 10.37
C SER A 38 4.13 8.74 11.36
N ASN A 39 3.83 8.66 12.65
CA ASN A 39 4.80 8.66 13.75
C ASN A 39 4.89 7.27 14.43
N HIS A 40 4.42 6.21 13.74
CA HIS A 40 4.33 4.86 14.29
C HIS A 40 5.39 3.96 13.64
N ASP A 41 6.53 3.78 14.31
CA ASP A 41 7.73 3.16 13.73
C ASP A 41 7.48 1.78 13.11
N SER A 42 6.69 0.91 13.77
CA SER A 42 6.40 -0.42 13.22
C SER A 42 5.54 -0.37 11.96
N TYR A 43 4.68 0.65 11.82
CA TYR A 43 3.87 0.83 10.62
C TYR A 43 4.72 1.39 9.48
N ILE A 44 5.60 2.34 9.78
CA ILE A 44 6.58 2.85 8.82
C ILE A 44 7.46 1.70 8.30
N LYS A 45 7.91 0.82 9.20
CA LYS A 45 8.68 -0.38 8.84
C LYS A 45 7.87 -1.38 8.00
N PHE A 46 6.63 -1.67 8.38
CA PHE A 46 5.72 -2.51 7.59
C PHE A 46 5.55 -1.96 6.17
N ALA A 47 5.44 -0.63 6.06
CA ALA A 47 5.28 0.09 4.82
C ALA A 47 6.61 0.52 4.20
N GLU A 48 7.73 -0.18 4.46
CA GLU A 48 9.02 0.15 3.84
C GLU A 48 8.95 0.22 2.31
N ASN A 49 8.14 -0.66 1.71
CA ASN A 49 7.94 -0.76 0.28
C ASN A 49 6.47 -0.52 -0.05
N HIS A 50 6.11 0.72 -0.39
CA HIS A 50 4.72 1.09 -0.63
C HIS A 50 4.55 2.15 -1.72
N LEU A 51 3.34 2.19 -2.28
CA LEU A 51 2.77 3.33 -3.01
C LEU A 51 1.50 3.76 -2.29
N TRP A 52 1.22 5.06 -2.23
CA TRP A 52 0.04 5.56 -1.55
C TRP A 52 -0.51 6.82 -2.23
N ILE A 53 -1.84 6.93 -2.28
CA ILE A 53 -2.55 8.13 -2.73
C ILE A 53 -3.72 8.44 -1.79
N GLY A 54 -3.95 9.72 -1.52
CA GLY A 54 -5.10 10.17 -0.73
C GLY A 54 -5.14 11.68 -0.57
N HIS A 55 -6.33 12.22 -0.30
CA HIS A 55 -6.53 13.67 -0.14
C HIS A 55 -5.95 14.23 1.15
N ASN A 56 -5.86 13.42 2.19
CA ASN A 56 -5.27 13.79 3.46
C ASN A 56 -4.52 12.60 4.07
N LYS A 57 -3.62 12.88 5.00
CA LYS A 57 -2.77 11.85 5.62
C LYS A 57 -3.51 10.73 6.37
N ASN A 58 -4.81 10.86 6.62
CA ASN A 58 -5.56 9.90 7.45
C ASN A 58 -6.34 8.88 6.62
N ARG A 59 -6.52 9.09 5.31
CA ARG A 59 -7.35 8.23 4.46
C ARG A 59 -6.88 8.28 3.00
N GLY A 60 -6.57 7.10 2.46
CA GLY A 60 -6.19 6.90 1.07
C GLY A 60 -6.22 5.42 0.67
N LEU A 61 -5.66 5.15 -0.51
CA LEU A 61 -5.38 3.82 -1.03
C LEU A 61 -3.88 3.57 -0.95
N GLY A 62 -3.49 2.45 -0.35
CA GLY A 62 -2.09 2.02 -0.27
C GLY A 62 -1.87 0.66 -0.92
N ILE A 63 -0.75 0.54 -1.63
CA ILE A 63 -0.18 -0.75 -2.06
C ILE A 63 1.08 -0.95 -1.23
N PHE A 64 1.15 -2.04 -0.49
CA PHE A 64 2.30 -2.43 0.35
C PHE A 64 2.83 -3.76 -0.16
N ALA A 65 4.14 -3.88 -0.35
CA ALA A 65 4.75 -5.09 -0.86
C ALA A 65 5.86 -5.58 0.07
N LYS A 66 6.19 -6.87 -0.01
CA LYS A 66 7.40 -7.40 0.64
C LYS A 66 8.65 -6.69 0.11
N LYS A 67 9.69 -6.61 0.93
CA LYS A 67 10.93 -5.87 0.64
C LYS A 67 11.64 -6.36 -0.63
N GLU A 68 11.56 -7.64 -0.92
CA GLU A 68 12.16 -8.29 -2.10
C GLU A 68 11.41 -8.01 -3.42
N ILE A 69 10.20 -7.44 -3.36
CA ILE A 69 9.40 -7.13 -4.54
C ILE A 69 9.76 -5.74 -5.04
N LYS A 70 10.12 -5.63 -6.33
CA LYS A 70 10.27 -4.32 -6.95
C LYS A 70 8.88 -3.76 -7.26
N LEU A 71 8.49 -2.71 -6.54
CA LEU A 71 7.23 -1.99 -6.70
C LEU A 71 7.55 -0.59 -7.26
N GLU A 72 7.06 -0.30 -8.46
CA GLU A 72 7.30 0.98 -9.13
C GLU A 72 5.99 1.56 -9.65
N ASP A 73 5.83 2.88 -9.54
CA ASP A 73 4.72 3.59 -10.16
C ASP A 73 4.95 3.67 -11.68
N ASN A 74 3.95 3.25 -12.46
CA ASN A 74 3.99 3.35 -13.93
C ASN A 74 3.63 4.75 -14.44
N ASN A 75 3.21 5.65 -13.56
CA ASN A 75 2.80 7.02 -13.82
C ASN A 75 1.69 7.14 -14.88
N TRP A 76 0.78 6.16 -14.92
CA TRP A 76 -0.39 6.25 -15.80
C TRP A 76 -1.36 7.31 -15.30
N PRO A 77 -2.04 8.03 -16.21
CA PRO A 77 -3.07 8.98 -15.80
C PRO A 77 -4.19 8.25 -15.08
N SER A 78 -4.80 8.90 -14.08
CA SER A 78 -5.88 8.30 -13.28
C SER A 78 -7.20 8.12 -14.04
N PHE A 79 -7.33 8.68 -15.24
CA PHE A 79 -8.56 8.69 -16.05
C PHE A 79 -9.79 9.19 -15.26
N GLY A 80 -9.59 10.16 -14.36
CA GLY A 80 -10.67 10.76 -13.56
C GLY A 80 -11.03 9.98 -12.29
N LEU A 81 -10.32 8.89 -11.97
CA LEU A 81 -10.51 8.15 -10.72
C LEU A 81 -9.84 8.87 -9.54
N GLU A 82 -10.55 8.93 -8.41
CA GLU A 82 -10.10 9.62 -7.19
C GLU A 82 -8.89 8.92 -6.54
N TYR A 83 -8.98 7.60 -6.33
CA TYR A 83 -7.90 6.77 -5.81
C TYR A 83 -7.49 5.75 -6.86
N PHE A 84 -6.44 6.09 -7.61
CA PHE A 84 -5.84 5.25 -8.62
C PHE A 84 -4.33 5.20 -8.41
N ILE A 85 -3.79 3.98 -8.37
CA ILE A 85 -2.35 3.72 -8.34
C ILE A 85 -2.08 2.74 -9.47
N CYS A 86 -1.25 3.13 -10.42
CA CYS A 86 -0.75 2.20 -11.44
C CYS A 86 0.65 1.76 -11.03
N CYS A 87 0.89 0.46 -10.93
CA CYS A 87 2.19 -0.04 -10.53
C CYS A 87 2.68 -1.22 -11.37
N LYS A 88 3.99 -1.30 -11.55
CA LYS A 88 4.69 -2.47 -12.07
C LYS A 88 5.24 -3.28 -10.90
N ILE A 89 5.01 -4.59 -10.96
CA ILE A 89 5.48 -5.55 -9.97
C ILE A 89 6.54 -6.42 -10.61
N ASN A 90 7.77 -6.32 -10.09
CA ASN A 90 8.95 -6.98 -10.62
C ASN A 90 9.26 -6.57 -12.08
N ASN A 91 10.53 -6.69 -12.47
CA ASN A 91 10.90 -6.48 -13.85
C ASN A 91 10.46 -7.71 -14.67
N THR A 92 9.27 -7.69 -15.26
CA THR A 92 8.99 -8.55 -16.41
C THR A 92 9.80 -8.04 -17.59
N PRO A 93 10.65 -8.87 -18.23
CA PRO A 93 11.17 -8.57 -19.55
C PRO A 93 10.00 -8.38 -20.52
N GLU A 94 10.05 -7.32 -21.32
CA GLU A 94 9.13 -7.12 -22.46
C GLU A 94 9.40 -8.14 -23.57
#